data_AF-A0A2K9YNF2-F1
#
_entry.id   AF-A0A2K9YNF2-F1
#
_cell.length_a   1.000
_cell.length_b   1.000
_cell.length_c   1.000
_cell.angle_alpha   90.00
_cell.angle_beta   90.00
_cell.angle_gamma   90.00
#
_symmetry.space_group_name_H-M   'P 1'
#
loop_
_entity.id
_entity.type
_entity.pdbx_description
1 polymer ?
#
loop_
_entity_poly.entity_id
_entity_poly.type
_entity_poly.pdbx_seq_one_letter_code
_entity_poly.pdbx_strand_id
1 'polypeptide(L)' 'MGHAGAIVSGGKGTAQDKIKTLREAGVTVVESPAKIGTAMLEVFKQRGLVD' A
#
# COMPACT_ATOMS: atom_id res chain seq x y z
N MET A 1 14.15 -4.54 10.08
CA MET A 1 13.50 -5.85 9.86
C MET A 1 13.76 -6.73 11.09
N GLY A 2 12.84 -6.76 12.06
CA GLY A 2 12.98 -7.54 13.31
C GLY A 2 11.91 -8.62 13.50
N HIS A 3 10.87 -8.63 12.67
CA HIS A 3 9.86 -9.68 12.65
C HIS A 3 10.35 -10.87 11.81
N ALA A 4 10.17 -12.10 12.28
CA ALA A 4 10.75 -13.30 11.66
C ALA A 4 10.38 -13.46 10.17
N GLY A 5 9.16 -13.10 9.79
CA GLY A 5 8.68 -13.16 8.40
C GLY A 5 9.02 -11.94 7.54
N ALA A 6 9.62 -10.89 8.10
CA ALA A 6 10.01 -9.71 7.35
C ALA A 6 11.39 -9.94 6.70
N ILE A 7 11.43 -10.78 5.67
CA ILE A 7 12.65 -11.21 4.98
C ILE A 7 12.46 -11.20 3.45
N VAL A 8 13.48 -10.77 2.72
CA VAL A 8 13.60 -10.97 1.27
C VAL A 8 14.57 -12.14 1.06
N SER A 9 14.13 -13.19 0.37
CA SER A 9 14.94 -14.39 0.13
C SER A 9 14.76 -14.90 -1.29
N GLY A 10 15.85 -15.33 -1.92
CA GLY A 10 15.85 -15.80 -3.31
C GLY A 10 15.28 -14.76 -4.30
N GLY A 11 15.48 -13.47 -4.04
CA GLY A 11 14.95 -12.37 -4.84
C GLY A 11 13.44 -12.13 -4.70
N LYS A 12 12.74 -12.85 -3.82
CA LYS A 12 11.30 -12.73 -3.61
C LYS A 12 10.98 -12.02 -2.29
N GLY A 13 9.84 -11.34 -2.27
CA GLY A 13 9.30 -10.70 -1.05
C GLY A 13 9.67 -9.23 -0.90
N THR A 14 10.19 -8.58 -1.96
CA THR A 14 10.51 -7.15 -1.92
C THR A 14 9.25 -6.30 -1.70
N ALA A 15 9.44 -5.08 -1.21
CA ALA A 15 8.34 -4.13 -1.09
C ALA A 15 7.83 -3.69 -2.47
N GLN A 16 8.74 -3.53 -3.43
CA GLN A 16 8.45 -3.08 -4.78
C GLN A 16 7.52 -4.06 -5.52
N ASP A 17 7.75 -5.37 -5.40
CA ASP A 17 6.88 -6.39 -6.00
C ASP A 17 5.45 -6.25 -5.48
N LYS A 18 5.29 -6.09 -4.16
CA LYS A 18 3.99 -5.94 -3.50
C LYS A 18 3.29 -4.66 -3.94
N ILE A 19 4.02 -3.54 -3.97
CA ILE A 19 3.50 -2.23 -4.41
C ILE A 19 3.01 -2.33 -5.86
N LYS A 20 3.80 -2.93 -6.76
CA LYS A 20 3.43 -3.12 -8.17
C LYS A 20 2.14 -3.93 -8.30
N THR A 21 2.08 -5.10 -7.67
CA THR A 21 0.90 -5.98 -7.75
C THR A 21 -0.35 -5.31 -7.18
N LEU A 22 -0.25 -4.60 -6.05
CA LEU A 22 -1.38 -3.88 -5.48
C LEU A 22 -1.89 -2.77 -6.40
N ARG A 23 -0.99 -2.01 -7.03
CA ARG A 23 -1.35 -0.99 -8.03
C ARG A 23 -2.03 -1.61 -9.26
N GLU A 24 -1.50 -2.72 -9.77
CA GLU A 24 -2.09 -3.47 -10.88
C GLU A 24 -3.49 -3.99 -10.55
N ALA A 25 -3.75 -4.34 -9.29
CA ALA A 25 -5.06 -4.73 -8.80
C ALA A 25 -6.01 -3.54 -8.52
N GLY A 26 -5.59 -2.30 -8.80
CA GLY A 26 -6.40 -1.09 -8.58
C GLY A 26 -6.41 -0.59 -7.14
N VAL A 27 -5.50 -1.06 -6.28
CA VAL A 27 -5.37 -0.58 -4.90
C VAL A 27 -4.62 0.76 -4.88
N THR A 28 -5.14 1.72 -4.11
CA THR A 28 -4.42 2.97 -3.80
C THR A 28 -3.24 2.68 -2.88
N VAL A 29 -2.01 2.83 -3.39
CA VAL A 29 -0.78 2.62 -2.62
C VAL A 29 -0.03 3.95 -2.44
N VAL A 30 0.24 4.32 -1.19
CA VAL A 30 1.00 5.53 -0.82
C VAL A 30 2.47 5.22 -0.53
N GLU A 31 3.36 6.14 -0.90
CA GLU A 31 4.82 6.01 -0.71
C GLU A 31 5.29 6.32 0.73
N SER A 32 4.41 6.90 1.55
CA SER A 32 4.73 7.26 2.93
C SER A 32 3.59 6.84 3.87
N PRO A 33 3.90 6.20 5.01
CA PRO A 33 2.90 5.89 6.02
C PRO A 33 2.13 7.13 6.51
N ALA A 34 2.76 8.30 6.52
CA ALA A 34 2.13 9.56 6.93
C ALA A 34 0.97 9.99 6.01
N LYS A 35 0.90 9.46 4.78
CA LYS A 35 -0.15 9.78 3.81
C LYS A 35 -1.36 8.85 3.86
N ILE A 36 -1.33 7.79 4.68
CA ILE A 36 -2.41 6.78 4.72
C ILE A 36 -3.76 7.43 5.02
N GLY A 37 -3.84 8.26 6.07
CA GLY A 37 -5.10 8.90 6.46
C GLY A 37 -5.69 9.81 5.38
N THR A 38 -4.86 10.69 4.80
CA THR A 38 -5.29 11.59 3.72
C THR A 38 -5.73 10.81 2.48
N ALA A 39 -4.99 9.78 2.07
CA ALA A 39 -5.35 8.97 0.91
C ALA A 39 -6.67 8.21 1.12
N MET A 40 -6.91 7.69 2.33
CA MET A 40 -8.19 7.06 2.66
C MET A 40 -9.36 8.05 2.56
N LEU A 41 -9.22 9.25 3.13
CA LEU A 41 -10.24 10.29 3.05
C LEU A 41 -10.58 10.64 1.59
N GLU A 42 -9.57 10.83 0.75
CA GLU A 42 -9.76 11.12 -0.68
C GLU A 42 -10.50 9.99 -1.40
N VAL A 43 -10.12 8.73 -1.15
CA VAL A 43 -10.82 7.56 -1.73
C VAL A 43 -12.28 7.51 -1.27
N PHE A 44 -12.58 7.87 -0.02
CA PHE A 44 -13.94 7.87 0.50
C PHE A 44 -14.79 8.96 -0.17
N LYS A 45 -14.24 10.16 -0.34
CA LYS A 45 -14.91 11.25 -1.08
C LYS A 45 -15.19 10.87 -2.53
N GLN A 46 -14.21 10.29 -3.23
CA GLN A 46 -14.38 9.82 -4.62
C GLN A 46 -15.49 8.77 -4.76
N ARG A 47 -15.75 8.00 -3.70
CA ARG A 47 -16.79 6.99 -3.65
C ARG A 47 -18.11 7.48 -3.04
N GLY A 48 -18.20 8.76 -2.66
CA GLY A 48 -19.40 9.32 -2.02
C GLY A 48 -19.72 8.70 -0.66
N LEU A 49 -18.70 8.24 0.07
CA LEU A 49 -18.86 7.59 1.39
C LEU A 49 -18.78 8.56 2.57
N VAL A 50 -18.33 9.79 2.32
CA VAL A 50 -18.22 10.89 3.29
C VAL A 50 -18.47 12.21 2.58
N ASP A 51 -18.98 13.19 3.32
CA ASP A 51 -19.28 14.55 2.87
C ASP A 51 -18.02 15.41 2.59
#